data_AF-A0A2D7JZI4-F1
#
_entry.id   AF-A0A2D7JZI4-F1
#
_cell.length_a   1.000
_cell.length_b   1.000
_cell.length_c   1.000
_cell.angle_alpha   90.00
_cell.angle_beta   90.00
_cell.angle_gamma   90.00
#
_symmetry.space_group_name_H-M   'P 1'
#
loop_
_entity.id
_entity.type
_entity.pdbx_description
1 polymer ?
#
loop_
_entity_poly.entity_id
_entity_poly.type
_entity_poly.pdbx_seq_one_letter_code
_entity_poly.pdbx_strand_id
1 'polypeptide(L)' 'MDKICRQIDVLLSNGINVLDVAGPAQAFSAAYIDGDKAYGLRYVSIDGRAVRASCGLSLVADASITTTPSQT' A
#
# COMPACT_ATOMS: atom_id res chain seq x y z
N MET A 1 15.98 -9.71 20.11
CA MET A 1 15.94 -8.99 18.81
C MET A 1 14.51 -8.53 18.64
N ASP A 2 14.28 -7.22 18.68
CA ASP A 2 12.94 -6.68 18.41
C ASP A 2 12.53 -7.11 17.00
N LYS A 3 11.38 -7.77 16.88
CA LYS A 3 10.86 -8.15 15.56
C LYS A 3 10.28 -6.90 14.93
N ILE A 4 10.98 -6.40 13.93
CA ILE A 4 10.54 -5.23 13.17
C ILE A 4 9.47 -5.68 12.19
N CYS A 5 8.22 -5.24 12.42
CA CYS A 5 7.17 -5.30 11.41
C CYS A 5 7.60 -4.45 10.22
N ARG A 6 7.70 -5.06 9.03
CA ARG A 6 8.18 -4.36 7.82
C ARG A 6 7.01 -3.65 7.15
N GLN A 7 7.16 -2.35 6.89
CA GLN A 7 6.16 -1.59 6.17
C GLN A 7 6.31 -1.81 4.65
N ILE A 8 5.18 -2.04 3.96
CA ILE A 8 5.10 -2.10 2.51
C ILE A 8 4.13 -1.00 2.05
N ASP A 9 4.64 -0.12 1.19
CA ASP A 9 3.81 0.85 0.48
C ASP A 9 3.36 0.25 -0.85
N VAL A 10 2.05 0.19 -1.07
CA VAL A 10 1.44 -0.28 -2.32
C VAL A 10 1.08 0.94 -3.15
N LEU A 11 1.89 1.22 -4.17
CA LEU A 11 1.65 2.35 -5.07
C LEU A 11 0.49 2.06 -6.03
N LEU A 12 -0.56 2.85 -5.91
CA LEU A 12 -1.73 2.86 -6.77
C LEU A 12 -1.53 3.86 -7.92
N SER A 13 -1.83 3.43 -9.15
CA SER A 13 -1.79 4.26 -10.35
C SER A 13 -3.02 4.05 -11.23
N ASN A 14 -3.37 5.06 -12.03
CA ASN A 14 -4.57 4.99 -12.87
C ASN A 14 -4.46 3.83 -13.87
N GLY A 15 -5.56 3.09 -14.04
CA GLY A 15 -5.62 1.90 -14.88
C GLY A 15 -5.09 0.64 -14.21
N ILE A 16 -4.70 0.68 -12.93
CA ILE A 16 -4.26 -0.52 -12.22
C ILE A 16 -5.37 -1.58 -12.19
N ASN A 17 -4.99 -2.84 -12.37
CA ASN A 17 -5.88 -3.97 -12.17
C ASN A 17 -6.03 -4.24 -10.67
N VAL A 18 -7.26 -4.19 -10.16
CA VAL A 18 -7.53 -4.35 -8.71
C VAL A 18 -7.09 -5.72 -8.18
N LEU A 19 -7.05 -6.75 -9.03
CA LEU A 19 -6.60 -8.09 -8.63
C LEU A 19 -5.09 -8.13 -8.36
N ASP A 20 -4.32 -7.33 -9.09
CA ASP A 20 -2.87 -7.20 -8.90
C ASP A 20 -2.54 -6.47 -7.59
N VAL A 21 -3.48 -5.68 -7.05
CA VAL A 21 -3.39 -5.06 -5.72
C VAL A 21 -3.86 -6.03 -4.64
N ALA A 22 -5.03 -6.63 -4.82
CA ALA A 22 -5.70 -7.45 -3.82
C ALA A 22 -4.92 -8.73 -3.50
N GLY A 23 -4.36 -9.41 -4.51
CA GLY A 23 -3.61 -10.65 -4.32
C GLY A 23 -2.41 -10.50 -3.36
N PRO A 24 -1.44 -9.63 -3.68
CA PRO A 24 -0.31 -9.36 -2.80
C PRO A 24 -0.73 -8.77 -1.45
N ALA A 25 -1.71 -7.86 -1.42
CA ALA A 25 -2.21 -7.30 -0.17
C ALA A 25 -2.73 -8.38 0.79
N GLN A 26 -3.52 -9.32 0.28
CA GLN A 26 -4.03 -10.42 1.09
C GLN A 26 -2.88 -11.31 1.60
N ALA A 27 -1.93 -11.67 0.73
CA ALA A 27 -0.78 -12.49 1.10
C ALA A 27 0.06 -11.86 2.23
N PHE A 28 0.40 -10.58 2.11
CA PHE A 28 1.20 -9.88 3.13
C PHE A 28 0.40 -9.60 4.41
N SER A 29 -0.90 -9.34 4.32
CA SER A 29 -1.75 -9.14 5.50
C SER A 29 -1.90 -10.40 6.36
N ALA A 30 -1.83 -11.58 5.73
CA ALA A 30 -1.95 -12.88 6.37
C ALA A 30 -0.60 -13.47 6.81
N ALA A 31 0.52 -12.79 6.53
CA ALA A 31 1.84 -13.27 6.90
C ALA A 31 2.14 -12.99 8.37
N TYR A 32 2.27 -14.07 9.14
CA TYR A 32 2.72 -14.06 10.53
C TYR A 32 4.03 -14.85 10.66
N ILE A 33 4.97 -14.32 11.42
CA ILE A 33 6.23 -14.99 11.74
C ILE A 33 6.29 -15.11 13.26
N ASP A 34 6.34 -16.36 13.75
CA ASP A 34 6.31 -16.69 15.18
C ASP A 34 5.12 -16.06 15.95
N GLY A 35 3.96 -15.94 15.31
CA GLY A 35 2.75 -15.38 15.91
C GLY A 35 2.61 -13.86 15.81
N ASP A 36 3.62 -13.14 15.31
CA ASP A 36 3.57 -11.69 15.11
C ASP A 36 3.32 -11.34 13.64
N LYS A 37 2.59 -10.25 13.39
CA LYS A 37 2.36 -9.77 12.03
C LYS A 37 3.68 -9.35 11.40
N ALA A 38 4.02 -9.94 10.26
CA ALA A 38 5.32 -9.71 9.62
C ALA A 38 5.37 -8.39 8.84
N TYR A 39 4.23 -7.92 8.34
CA TYR A 39 4.14 -6.75 7.47
C TYR A 39 2.99 -5.80 7.82
N GLY A 40 3.27 -4.51 7.73
CA GLY A 40 2.26 -3.45 7.64
C GLY A 40 2.04 -3.07 6.18
N LEU A 41 0.80 -2.78 5.81
CA LEU A 41 0.44 -2.32 4.47
C LEU A 41 -0.05 -0.89 4.55
N ARG A 42 0.37 -0.06 3.60
CA ARG A 42 -0.16 1.28 3.37
C ARG A 42 -0.33 1.49 1.87
N TYR A 43 -1.49 1.94 1.45
CA TYR A 43 -1.77 2.21 0.05
C TYR A 43 -1.46 3.67 -0.24
N VAL A 44 -0.69 3.93 -1.27
CA VAL A 44 -0.23 5.28 -1.59
C VAL A 44 -0.51 5.60 -3.05
N SER A 45 -0.77 6.86 -3.37
CA SER A 45 -0.79 7.34 -4.75
C SER A 45 0.22 8.47 -4.92
N ILE A 46 0.47 8.91 -6.15
CA ILE A 46 1.46 9.96 -6.43
C ILE A 46 1.13 11.24 -5.66
N ASP A 47 -0.14 11.66 -5.65
CA ASP A 47 -0.63 12.91 -5.08
C ASP A 47 -1.54 12.71 -3.86
N GLY A 48 -1.70 11.47 -3.40
CA GLY A 48 -2.60 11.09 -2.30
C GLY A 48 -4.08 11.07 -2.69
N ARG A 49 -4.43 11.29 -3.96
CA ARG A 49 -5.82 11.22 -4.43
C ARG A 49 -6.23 9.78 -4.74
N ALA A 50 -7.55 9.59 -4.83
CA ALA A 50 -8.12 8.34 -5.27
C ALA A 50 -7.74 8.02 -6.72
N VAL A 51 -7.50 6.74 -6.97
CA VAL A 51 -7.04 6.21 -8.25
C VAL A 51 -8.17 5.44 -8.92
N ARG A 52 -8.28 5.57 -10.25
CA ARG A 52 -9.26 4.80 -11.02
C ARG A 52 -8.65 3.47 -11.48
N ALA A 53 -9.19 2.35 -11.00
CA ALA A 53 -8.82 1.02 -11.47
C ALA A 53 -9.37 0.76 -12.88
N SER A 54 -8.75 -0.17 -13.62
CA SER A 54 -9.20 -0.54 -14.99
C SER A 54 -10.62 -1.08 -15.03
N CYS A 55 -11.09 -1.73 -13.95
CA CYS A 55 -12.45 -2.21 -13.79
C CYS A 55 -13.48 -1.12 -13.43
N GLY A 56 -13.06 0.14 -13.33
CA GLY A 56 -13.93 1.28 -13.05
C GLY A 56 -14.17 1.56 -11.57
N LEU A 57 -13.62 0.77 -10.64
CA LEU A 57 -13.60 1.09 -9.21
C LEU A 57 -12.68 2.28 -8.91
N SER A 58 -12.98 2.99 -7.82
CA SER A 58 -12.10 4.01 -7.26
C SER A 58 -11.44 3.47 -6.00
N LEU A 59 -10.11 3.52 -5.95
CA LEU A 59 -9.30 3.09 -4.80
C LEU A 59 -8.79 4.33 -4.08
N VAL A 60 -9.05 4.42 -2.78
CA VAL A 60 -8.60 5.53 -1.93
C VAL A 60 -7.19 5.23 -1.41
N ALA A 61 -6.27 6.19 -1.54
CA ALA A 61 -4.94 6.09 -0.98
C ALA A 61 -4.93 6.59 0.48
N ASP A 62 -4.10 5.97 1.32
CA ASP A 62 -3.83 6.41 2.69
C ASP A 62 -2.90 7.64 2.71
N ALA A 63 -2.03 7.78 1.72
CA ALA A 63 -1.04 8.85 1.64
C ALA A 63 -0.55 9.16 0.21
N SER A 64 0.11 10.31 0.07
CA SER A 64 0.89 10.70 -1.11
C SER A 64 2.33 10.19 -0.99
N ILE A 65 2.95 9.75 -2.09
CA ILE A 65 4.40 9.51 -2.14
C ILE A 65 5.21 10.76 -2.51
N THR A 66 4.56 11.81 -3.02
CA THR A 66 5.25 13.08 -3.20
C THR A 66 5.46 13.67 -1.82
N THR A 67 6.65 13.43 -1.27
CA THR A 67 7.14 14.10 -0.08
C THR A 67 7.18 15.59 -0.39
N THR A 68 6.43 16.42 0.34
CA THR A 68 6.82 17.83 0.45
C THR A 68 8.27 17.80 0.94
N PRO A 69 9.26 18.37 0.22
CA PRO A 69 10.63 18.36 0.69
C PRO A 69 10.63 18.96 2.09
N SER A 70 11.12 18.19 3.09
CA SER A 70 11.29 18.68 4.45
C SER A 70 12.12 19.96 4.36
N GLN A 71 11.53 21.11 4.66
CA GLN A 71 12.29 22.34 4.82
C GLN A 71 13.26 22.14 5.98
N THR A 72 14.52 22.42 5.69
CA THR A 72 15.70 22.46 6.57
C THR A 72 15.48 23.26 7.84
#